data_AF-A0A218X3K5-F1
#
_entry.id   AF-A0A218X3K5-F1
#
_cell.length_a   1.000
_cell.length_b   1.000
_cell.length_c   1.000
_cell.angle_alpha   90.00
_cell.angle_beta   90.00
_cell.angle_gamma   90.00
#
_symmetry.space_group_name_H-M   'P 1'
#
loop_
_entity.id
_entity.type
_entity.pdbx_description
1 polymer ?
#
loop_
_entity_poly.entity_id
_entity_poly.type
_entity_poly.pdbx_seq_one_letter_code
_entity_poly.pdbx_strand_id
1 'polypeptide(L)'
;MDSALMEYRYEELVQSTEQFNKDGFIGKTQFGKVYRGKLESRNSRTTSSRKDEVTIKFWRWPQFFAEFCHWGEYASDRLMIKNERLVHEEIRSHPSVAKLIGYCDEEGRDVLTYDLRPLDSVYNLITKDNFGWLHRVKVIIHMALFIEYLHAHNPQYLIRNIDARHLMVDEVIASSHLTDV
;
A
#
# COMPACT_ATOMS: atom_id res chain seq x y z
N MET A 1 7.38 -19.47 -6.17
CA MET A 1 7.88 -18.87 -7.41
C MET A 1 7.88 -17.38 -7.16
N ASP A 2 9.06 -16.84 -6.91
CA ASP A 2 9.27 -15.41 -6.70
C ASP A 2 8.72 -14.66 -7.91
N SER A 3 7.63 -13.93 -7.74
CA SER A 3 7.29 -12.92 -8.73
C SER A 3 8.17 -11.72 -8.43
N ALA A 4 9.27 -11.57 -9.17
CA ALA A 4 10.04 -10.34 -9.20
C ALA A 4 9.09 -9.14 -9.35
N LEU A 5 9.34 -8.07 -8.59
CA LEU A 5 8.52 -6.86 -8.66
C LEU A 5 8.54 -6.30 -10.08
N MET A 6 7.38 -5.93 -10.60
CA MET A 6 7.27 -5.33 -11.92
C MET A 6 7.71 -3.87 -11.89
N GLU A 7 8.54 -3.47 -12.84
CA GLU A 7 8.85 -2.07 -13.08
C GLU A 7 7.86 -1.48 -14.08
N TYR A 8 7.22 -0.38 -13.69
CA TYR A 8 6.23 0.34 -14.47
C TYR A 8 6.75 1.72 -14.86
N ARG A 9 6.24 2.25 -15.97
CA ARG A 9 6.44 3.65 -16.33
C ARG A 9 5.50 4.54 -15.52
N TYR A 10 5.93 5.74 -15.18
CA TYR A 10 5.12 6.67 -14.41
C TYR A 10 3.81 7.00 -15.14
N GLU A 11 3.91 7.26 -16.45
CA GLU A 11 2.74 7.57 -17.28
C GLU A 11 1.72 6.43 -17.31
N GLU A 12 2.18 5.18 -17.33
CA GLU A 12 1.30 4.00 -17.28
C GLU A 12 0.52 3.95 -15.97
N LEU A 13 1.18 4.23 -14.83
CA LEU A 13 0.51 4.28 -13.52
C LEU A 13 -0.43 5.48 -13.40
N VAL A 14 -0.12 6.62 -14.03
CA VAL A 14 -1.06 7.76 -14.09
C VAL A 14 -2.30 7.39 -14.90
N GLN A 15 -2.13 6.78 -16.06
CA GLN A 15 -3.24 6.36 -16.92
C GLN A 15 -4.12 5.29 -16.25
N SER A 16 -3.52 4.36 -15.49
CA SER A 16 -4.27 3.32 -14.77
C SER A 16 -5.16 3.88 -13.66
N THR A 17 -4.88 5.09 -13.16
CA THR A 17 -5.74 5.84 -12.22
C THR A 17 -6.75 6.76 -12.91
N GLU A 18 -6.92 6.65 -14.23
CA GLU A 18 -7.76 7.54 -15.04
C GLU A 18 -7.38 9.02 -14.83
N GLN A 19 -6.08 9.31 -14.84
CA GLN A 19 -5.52 10.64 -14.59
C GLN A 19 -5.86 11.20 -13.20
N PHE A 20 -5.66 10.37 -12.16
CA PHE A 20 -5.99 10.71 -10.76
C PHE A 20 -7.47 11.04 -10.55
N ASN A 21 -8.35 10.23 -11.14
CA ASN A 21 -9.79 10.35 -10.95
C ASN A 21 -10.12 10.39 -9.44
N LYS A 22 -11.00 11.32 -9.05
CA LYS A 22 -11.43 11.51 -7.66
C LYS A 22 -12.16 10.28 -7.11
N ASP A 23 -12.87 9.53 -7.94
CA ASP A 23 -13.57 8.32 -7.51
C ASP A 23 -12.60 7.18 -7.20
N GLY A 24 -11.43 7.18 -7.85
CA GLY A 24 -10.32 6.29 -7.55
C GLY A 24 -9.50 6.74 -6.33
N PHE A 25 -9.67 7.94 -5.81
CA PHE A 25 -8.89 8.44 -4.69
C PHE A 25 -9.30 7.76 -3.37
N ILE A 26 -8.33 7.20 -2.66
CA ILE A 26 -8.54 6.55 -1.36
C ILE A 26 -8.15 7.53 -0.23
N GLY A 27 -6.95 8.09 -0.28
CA GLY A 27 -6.50 8.95 0.81
C GLY A 27 -5.12 9.55 0.66
N LYS A 28 -4.81 10.48 1.56
CA LYS A 28 -3.45 11.01 1.77
C LYS A 28 -2.80 10.24 2.90
N THR A 29 -1.59 9.74 2.64
CA THR A 29 -0.70 9.19 3.67
C THR A 29 0.31 10.25 4.06
N GLN A 30 1.14 9.96 5.08
CA GLN A 30 2.21 10.88 5.45
C GLN A 30 3.21 11.14 4.31
N PHE A 31 3.32 10.22 3.35
CA PHE A 31 4.32 10.29 2.28
C PHE A 31 3.73 10.31 0.87
N GLY A 32 2.44 10.62 0.72
CA GLY A 32 1.86 10.67 -0.62
C GLY A 32 0.35 10.48 -0.68
N LYS A 33 -0.09 9.97 -1.81
CA LYS A 33 -1.51 9.74 -2.12
C LYS A 33 -1.71 8.31 -2.62
N VAL A 34 -2.84 7.73 -2.25
CA VAL A 34 -3.20 6.37 -2.64
C VAL A 34 -4.45 6.42 -3.51
N TYR A 35 -4.42 5.68 -4.61
CA TYR A 35 -5.51 5.57 -5.59
C TYR A 35 -5.77 4.11 -5.95
N ARG A 36 -7.01 3.82 -6.32
CA ARG A 36 -7.36 2.62 -7.08
C ARG A 36 -6.88 2.80 -8.52
N GLY A 37 -6.34 1.74 -9.09
CA GLY A 37 -5.91 1.69 -10.47
C GLY A 37 -6.34 0.40 -11.16
N LYS A 38 -6.28 0.41 -12.49
CA LYS A 38 -6.57 -0.76 -13.33
C LYS A 38 -5.41 -1.01 -14.28
N LEU A 39 -4.68 -2.11 -14.07
CA LEU A 39 -3.51 -2.50 -14.88
C LEU A 39 -3.82 -3.73 -15.72
N GLU A 40 -3.19 -3.87 -16.89
CA GLU A 40 -3.40 -5.05 -17.74
C GLU A 40 -2.91 -6.33 -17.05
N SER A 41 -3.77 -7.36 -17.06
CA SER A 41 -3.48 -8.66 -16.45
C SER A 41 -2.49 -9.42 -17.30
N ARG A 42 -1.26 -9.55 -16.80
CA ARG A 42 -0.18 -10.24 -17.52
C ARG A 42 -0.21 -11.77 -17.43
N ASN A 43 -1.12 -12.33 -16.62
CA ASN A 43 -1.33 -13.77 -16.47
C ASN A 43 -2.38 -14.36 -17.42
N SER A 44 -3.02 -13.52 -18.23
CA SER A 44 -4.04 -13.97 -19.19
C SER A 44 -3.38 -14.57 -20.44
N ARG A 45 -3.43 -15.90 -20.57
CA ARG A 45 -3.14 -16.60 -21.84
C ARG A 45 -4.26 -16.40 -22.88
N THR A 46 -5.28 -15.60 -22.59
CA THR A 46 -6.39 -15.31 -23.50
C THR A 46 -6.32 -13.88 -24.02
N THR A 47 -6.70 -13.72 -25.28
CA THR A 47 -6.69 -12.49 -26.11
C THR A 47 -7.62 -11.36 -25.63
N SER A 48 -8.28 -11.53 -24.49
CA SER A 48 -9.10 -10.50 -23.84
C SER A 48 -8.26 -9.70 -22.85
N SER A 49 -8.11 -8.40 -23.08
CA SER A 49 -7.47 -7.39 -22.22
C SER A 49 -8.20 -7.27 -20.88
N ARG A 50 -8.01 -8.25 -20.00
CA ARG A 50 -8.52 -8.21 -18.64
C ARG A 50 -7.64 -7.25 -17.85
N LYS A 51 -8.24 -6.25 -17.21
CA LYS A 51 -7.53 -5.39 -16.27
C LYS A 51 -7.74 -5.89 -14.85
N ASP A 52 -6.65 -6.01 -14.11
CA ASP A 52 -6.65 -6.29 -12.68
C ASP A 52 -6.74 -4.96 -11.91
N GLU A 53 -7.62 -4.92 -10.91
CA GLU A 53 -7.73 -3.79 -10.01
C GLU A 53 -6.62 -3.85 -8.97
N VAL A 54 -5.95 -2.72 -8.78
CA VAL A 54 -4.76 -2.60 -7.94
C VAL A 54 -4.85 -1.34 -7.07
N THR A 55 -4.01 -1.29 -6.04
CA THR A 55 -3.81 -0.08 -5.24
C THR A 55 -2.46 0.54 -5.60
N ILE A 56 -2.44 1.86 -5.84
CA ILE A 56 -1.26 2.59 -6.28
C ILE A 56 -0.97 3.74 -5.32
N LYS A 57 0.22 3.70 -4.70
CA LYS A 57 0.71 4.74 -3.80
C LYS A 57 1.72 5.61 -4.53
N PHE A 58 1.32 6.83 -4.86
CA PHE A 58 2.20 7.85 -5.40
C PHE A 58 2.88 8.56 -4.25
N TRP A 59 4.19 8.36 -4.13
CA TRP A 59 4.96 9.06 -3.13
C TRP A 59 5.12 10.52 -3.53
N ARG A 60 4.95 11.39 -2.55
CA ARG A 60 5.19 12.81 -2.72
C ARG A 60 5.65 13.38 -1.39
N TRP A 61 6.89 13.83 -1.37
CA TRP A 61 7.43 14.55 -0.24
C TRP A 61 6.80 15.94 -0.18
N PRO A 62 6.10 16.29 0.91
CA PRO A 62 5.63 17.65 1.09
C PRO A 62 6.85 18.57 1.20
N GLN A 63 6.87 19.66 0.44
CA GLN A 63 7.95 20.67 0.49
C GLN A 63 8.19 21.16 1.93
N PHE A 64 7.14 21.19 2.75
CA PHE A 64 7.21 21.47 4.18
C PHE A 64 8.19 20.55 4.94
N PHE A 65 8.25 19.25 4.63
CA PHE A 65 9.24 18.36 5.27
C PHE A 65 10.66 18.63 4.78
N ALA A 66 10.85 19.09 3.53
CA ALA A 66 12.18 19.46 3.04
C ALA A 66 12.76 20.67 3.81
N GLU A 67 11.92 21.58 4.29
CA GLU A 67 12.32 22.76 5.06
C GLU A 67 12.58 22.46 6.55
N PHE A 68 11.82 21.52 7.15
CA PHE A 68 11.95 21.17 8.57
C PHE A 68 12.90 19.99 8.84
N CYS A 69 13.08 19.08 7.88
CA CYS A 69 13.99 17.94 8.00
C CYS A 69 15.40 18.31 7.52
N HIS A 70 16.05 19.25 8.20
CA HIS A 70 17.52 19.37 8.21
C HIS A 70 18.21 18.22 9.00
N TRP A 71 17.56 17.06 9.11
CA TRP A 71 18.17 15.85 9.67
C TRP A 71 18.95 15.15 8.56
N GLY A 72 20.26 15.45 8.50
CA GLY A 72 21.19 14.93 7.51
C GLY A 72 21.15 13.41 7.34
N GLU A 73 21.46 12.95 6.14
CA GLU A 73 21.74 11.56 5.67
C GLU A 73 20.71 10.44 5.97
N TYR A 74 20.05 10.43 7.12
CA TYR A 74 19.17 9.38 7.64
C TYR A 74 17.69 9.52 7.25
N ALA A 75 17.27 10.69 6.77
CA ALA A 75 15.89 10.96 6.36
C ALA A 75 15.78 11.27 4.86
N SER A 76 16.71 10.77 4.04
CA SER A 76 16.57 10.92 2.59
C SER A 76 15.31 10.18 2.11
N ASP A 77 14.51 10.85 1.30
CA ASP A 77 13.28 10.37 0.67
C ASP A 77 13.38 8.92 0.19
N ARG A 78 14.51 8.63 -0.47
CA ARG A 78 14.84 7.32 -1.04
C ARG A 78 15.04 6.23 0.01
N LEU A 79 15.50 6.53 1.23
CA LEU A 79 15.68 5.51 2.27
C LEU A 79 14.34 4.99 2.78
N MET A 80 13.33 5.86 2.95
CA MET A 80 12.01 5.43 3.42
C MET A 80 11.27 4.61 2.36
N ILE A 81 11.35 5.03 1.10
CA ILE A 81 10.80 4.26 -0.03
C ILE A 81 11.54 2.94 -0.20
N LYS A 82 12.87 2.94 -0.11
CA LYS A 82 13.67 1.70 -0.09
C LYS A 82 13.28 0.80 1.06
N ASN A 83 13.01 1.32 2.24
CA ASN A 83 12.56 0.49 3.36
C ASN A 83 11.22 -0.16 3.06
N GLU A 84 10.25 0.55 2.46
CA GLU A 84 8.94 -0.02 2.10
C GLU A 84 9.04 -0.99 0.91
N ARG A 85 9.93 -0.74 -0.05
CA ARG A 85 10.15 -1.60 -1.23
C ARG A 85 10.99 -2.85 -0.92
N LEU A 86 12.02 -2.69 -0.10
CA LEU A 86 13.04 -3.71 0.21
C LEU A 86 12.81 -4.35 1.58
N VAL A 87 11.59 -4.25 2.14
CA VAL A 87 11.24 -5.06 3.30
C VAL A 87 11.54 -6.52 2.96
N HIS A 88 12.12 -7.24 3.93
CA HIS A 88 12.41 -8.66 3.80
C HIS A 88 11.20 -9.43 3.28
N GLU A 89 11.44 -10.40 2.40
CA GLU A 89 10.38 -11.15 1.74
C GLU A 89 9.45 -11.86 2.73
N GLU A 90 9.99 -12.32 3.85
CA GLU A 90 9.23 -12.94 4.94
C GLU A 90 8.14 -12.02 5.48
N ILE A 91 8.43 -10.72 5.64
CA ILE A 91 7.42 -9.75 6.07
C ILE A 91 6.43 -9.46 4.93
N ARG A 92 6.92 -9.29 3.69
CA ARG A 92 6.05 -9.00 2.53
C ARG A 92 5.07 -10.14 2.21
N SER A 93 5.39 -11.36 2.66
CA SER A 93 4.53 -12.54 2.48
C SER A 93 3.61 -12.80 3.68
N HIS A 94 3.72 -12.02 4.76
CA HIS A 94 2.81 -12.13 5.89
C HIS A 94 1.37 -11.78 5.43
N PRO A 95 0.34 -12.56 5.81
CA PRO A 95 -1.06 -12.30 5.41
C PRO A 95 -1.53 -10.87 5.73
N SER A 96 -1.01 -10.36 6.85
CA SER A 96 -0.99 -8.99 7.41
C SER A 96 -0.75 -7.79 6.51
N VAL A 97 -0.16 -8.02 5.34
CA VAL A 97 0.59 -7.01 4.59
C VAL A 97 0.13 -7.02 3.14
N ALA A 98 -0.20 -5.84 2.59
CA ALA A 98 -0.54 -5.75 1.17
C ALA A 98 0.62 -6.23 0.30
N LYS A 99 0.31 -7.12 -0.64
CA LYS A 99 1.31 -7.71 -1.53
C LYS A 99 1.79 -6.67 -2.54
N LEU A 100 3.04 -6.24 -2.38
CA LEU A 100 3.71 -5.38 -3.35
C LEU A 100 3.97 -6.17 -4.65
N ILE A 101 3.47 -5.66 -5.78
CA ILE A 101 3.59 -6.32 -7.10
C ILE A 101 4.40 -5.51 -8.11
N GLY A 102 4.67 -4.23 -7.83
CA GLY A 102 5.55 -3.45 -8.66
C GLY A 102 5.85 -2.05 -8.15
N TYR A 103 6.69 -1.35 -8.91
CA TYR A 103 7.20 -0.03 -8.56
C TYR A 103 7.49 0.81 -9.81
N CYS A 104 7.72 2.10 -9.60
CA CYS A 104 8.28 3.06 -10.55
C CYS A 104 9.28 3.96 -9.79
N ASP A 105 10.46 4.24 -10.36
CA ASP A 105 11.47 5.23 -9.89
C ASP A 105 11.94 6.04 -11.12
N GLU A 106 11.00 6.71 -11.79
CA GLU A 106 11.31 7.56 -12.96
C GLU A 106 11.50 9.01 -12.54
N GLU A 107 12.69 9.56 -12.74
CA GLU A 107 12.99 10.99 -12.50
C GLU A 107 12.68 11.44 -11.05
N GLY A 108 12.86 10.54 -10.08
CA GLY A 108 12.53 10.81 -8.67
C GLY A 108 11.02 10.79 -8.37
N ARG A 109 10.20 10.23 -9.26
CA ARG A 109 8.78 9.94 -9.03
C ARG A 109 8.65 8.50 -8.61
N ASP A 110 8.67 8.30 -7.30
CA ASP A 110 8.48 6.99 -6.72
C ASP A 110 7.00 6.61 -6.62
N VAL A 111 6.65 5.44 -7.15
CA VAL A 111 5.30 4.89 -7.08
C VAL A 111 5.38 3.42 -6.72
N LEU A 112 4.50 2.95 -5.84
CA LEU A 112 4.38 1.55 -5.46
C LEU A 112 3.00 1.02 -5.83
N THR A 113 2.95 -0.20 -6.35
CA THR A 113 1.73 -0.87 -6.80
C THR A 113 1.51 -2.16 -6.01
N TYR A 114 0.32 -2.31 -5.46
CA TYR A 114 -0.07 -3.42 -4.59
C TYR A 114 -1.25 -4.19 -5.19
N ASP A 115 -1.21 -5.51 -5.03
CA ASP A 115 -2.32 -6.43 -5.29
C ASP A 115 -3.29 -6.36 -4.12
N LEU A 116 -4.17 -5.36 -4.19
CA LEU A 116 -5.13 -5.04 -3.14
C LEU A 116 -6.32 -4.29 -3.75
N ARG A 117 -7.55 -4.66 -3.35
CA ARG A 117 -8.78 -3.98 -3.78
C ARG A 117 -9.54 -3.45 -2.57
N PRO A 118 -9.13 -2.29 -2.03
CA PRO A 118 -9.62 -1.83 -0.75
C PRO A 118 -11.00 -1.19 -0.86
N LEU A 119 -11.89 -1.57 0.07
CA LEU A 119 -13.12 -0.84 0.37
C LEU A 119 -12.77 0.62 0.66
N ASP A 120 -11.90 0.85 1.64
CA ASP A 120 -11.27 2.14 1.93
C ASP A 120 -10.24 1.98 3.08
N SER A 121 -9.57 3.08 3.46
CA SER A 121 -8.77 3.15 4.69
C SER A 121 -9.63 3.06 5.96
N VAL A 122 -9.07 2.50 7.03
CA VAL A 122 -9.73 2.47 8.35
C VAL A 122 -10.07 3.88 8.82
N TYR A 123 -9.21 4.87 8.53
CA TYR A 123 -9.47 6.27 8.83
C TYR A 123 -10.77 6.78 8.19
N ASN A 124 -11.04 6.42 6.94
CA ASN A 124 -12.28 6.82 6.26
C ASN A 124 -13.48 6.01 6.74
N LEU A 125 -13.30 4.71 7.00
CA LEU A 125 -14.37 3.78 7.37
C LEU A 125 -14.84 3.96 8.82
N ILE A 126 -13.98 4.36 9.76
CA ILE A 126 -14.32 4.39 11.20
C ILE A 126 -15.50 5.31 11.53
N THR A 127 -15.76 6.30 10.68
CA THR A 127 -16.87 7.25 10.79
C THR A 127 -18.16 6.79 10.09
N LYS A 128 -18.13 5.65 9.39
CA LYS A 128 -19.27 5.11 8.64
C LYS A 128 -20.04 4.09 9.47
N ASP A 129 -21.37 4.16 9.39
CA ASP A 129 -22.27 3.28 10.15
C ASP A 129 -22.12 1.79 9.79
N ASN A 130 -21.75 1.50 8.53
CA ASN A 130 -21.54 0.14 8.06
C ASN A 130 -20.20 -0.47 8.53
N PHE A 131 -19.29 0.31 9.09
CA PHE A 131 -18.06 -0.17 9.71
C PHE A 131 -18.27 -0.47 11.21
N GLY A 132 -19.16 -1.45 11.45
CA GLY A 132 -19.58 -1.87 12.78
C GLY A 132 -18.48 -2.55 13.60
N TRP A 133 -18.81 -2.85 14.86
CA TRP A 133 -17.87 -3.38 15.86
C TRP A 133 -17.06 -4.59 15.39
N LEU A 134 -17.70 -5.55 14.71
CA LEU A 134 -17.04 -6.77 14.24
C LEU A 134 -15.89 -6.46 13.27
N HIS A 135 -16.06 -5.50 12.35
CA HIS A 135 -14.99 -5.10 11.43
C HIS A 135 -13.82 -4.45 12.18
N ARG A 136 -14.11 -3.62 13.18
CA ARG A 136 -13.09 -2.95 14.02
C ARG A 136 -12.26 -3.96 14.81
N VAL A 137 -12.92 -4.97 15.40
CA VAL A 137 -12.24 -6.04 16.14
C VAL A 137 -11.33 -6.84 15.20
N LYS A 138 -11.78 -7.18 14.01
CA LYS A 138 -10.96 -7.89 13.01
C LYS A 138 -9.70 -7.11 12.64
N VAL A 139 -9.83 -5.81 12.37
CA VAL A 139 -8.68 -4.93 12.08
C VAL A 139 -7.68 -4.92 13.25
N ILE A 140 -8.16 -4.76 14.49
CA ILE A 140 -7.28 -4.71 15.67
C ILE A 140 -6.57 -6.05 15.89
N ILE A 141 -7.26 -7.18 15.69
CA ILE A 141 -6.65 -8.51 15.83
C ILE A 141 -5.55 -8.71 14.78
N HIS A 142 -5.81 -8.41 13.51
CA HIS A 142 -4.81 -8.56 12.45
C HIS A 142 -3.58 -7.67 12.69
N MET A 143 -3.81 -6.42 13.11
CA MET A 143 -2.74 -5.51 13.50
C MET A 143 -1.93 -6.08 14.67
N ALA A 144 -2.58 -6.58 15.72
CA ALA A 144 -1.89 -7.16 16.87
C ALA A 144 -1.04 -8.38 16.49
N LEU A 145 -1.58 -9.28 15.66
CA LEU A 145 -0.84 -10.44 15.14
C LEU A 145 0.36 -10.03 14.30
N PHE A 146 0.23 -9.00 13.46
CA PHE A 146 1.35 -8.51 12.67
C PHE A 146 2.45 -7.88 13.53
N ILE A 147 2.06 -7.08 14.52
CA ILE A 147 3.02 -6.48 15.47
C ILE A 147 3.74 -7.58 16.26
N GLU A 148 3.00 -8.58 16.75
CA GLU A 148 3.57 -9.75 17.42
C GLU A 148 4.57 -10.47 16.52
N TYR A 149 4.19 -10.75 15.27
CA TYR A 149 5.07 -11.36 14.27
C TYR A 149 6.36 -10.56 14.10
N LEU A 150 6.28 -9.25 13.87
CA LEU A 150 7.45 -8.38 13.70
C LEU A 150 8.37 -8.34 14.93
N HIS A 151 7.80 -8.35 16.13
CA HIS A 151 8.56 -8.35 17.39
C HIS A 151 9.13 -9.73 17.77
N ALA A 152 8.63 -10.80 17.17
CA ALA A 152 9.19 -12.15 17.35
C ALA A 152 10.46 -12.40 16.49
N HIS A 153 10.77 -11.53 15.53
CA HIS A 153 11.97 -11.66 14.69
C HIS A 153 13.25 -11.34 15.46
N ASN A 154 14.39 -11.86 14.98
CA ASN A 154 15.70 -11.54 15.50
C ASN A 154 16.67 -11.17 14.36
N PRO A 155 17.07 -9.89 14.23
CA PRO A 155 16.69 -8.75 15.06
C PRO A 155 15.21 -8.38 14.91
N GLN A 156 14.64 -7.77 15.93
CA GLN A 156 13.24 -7.32 15.92
C GLN A 156 13.04 -6.16 14.94
N TYR A 157 11.90 -6.14 14.26
CA TYR A 157 11.53 -5.02 13.40
C TYR A 157 10.83 -3.93 14.21
N LEU A 158 11.31 -2.69 14.08
CA LEU A 158 10.70 -1.52 14.71
C LEU A 158 9.66 -0.89 13.77
N ILE A 159 8.41 -0.85 14.22
CA ILE A 159 7.34 -0.14 13.51
C ILE A 159 7.39 1.33 13.91
N ARG A 160 7.77 2.21 12.97
CA ARG A 160 7.94 3.64 13.24
C ARG A 160 6.68 4.47 13.00
N ASN A 161 5.67 3.90 12.35
CA ASN A 161 4.43 4.61 12.11
C ASN A 161 3.23 3.66 12.00
N ILE A 162 2.32 3.76 12.96
CA ILE A 162 1.02 3.10 12.94
C ILE A 162 -0.03 4.20 12.88
N ASP A 163 -0.77 4.27 11.78
CA ASP A 163 -1.81 5.27 11.56
C ASP A 163 -2.97 4.65 10.78
N ALA A 164 -4.21 4.97 11.14
CA ALA A 164 -5.41 4.43 10.50
C ALA A 164 -5.51 4.73 8.99
N ARG A 165 -4.76 5.72 8.48
CA ARG A 165 -4.64 6.04 7.05
C ARG A 165 -3.73 5.09 6.29
N HIS A 166 -2.90 4.32 6.99
CA HIS A 166 -2.03 3.29 6.42
C HIS A 166 -2.65 1.89 6.52
N LEU A 167 -3.84 1.75 7.08
CA LEU A 167 -4.58 0.50 7.16
C LEU A 167 -5.76 0.61 6.20
N MET A 168 -5.90 -0.31 5.26
CA MET A 168 -7.10 -0.43 4.44
C MET A 168 -7.79 -1.77 4.71
N VAL A 169 -9.05 -1.81 4.32
CA VAL A 169 -9.88 -3.00 4.45
C VAL A 169 -10.14 -3.50 3.04
N ASP A 170 -9.61 -4.67 2.69
CA ASP A 170 -9.81 -5.30 1.37
C ASP A 170 -11.29 -5.67 1.14
N GLU A 171 -11.74 -5.68 -0.12
CA GLU A 171 -13.12 -6.00 -0.51
C GLU A 171 -13.43 -7.50 -0.41
N VAL A 172 -12.43 -8.36 -0.61
CA VAL A 172 -12.56 -9.84 -0.58
C VAL A 172 -13.16 -10.33 0.75
N ILE A 173 -13.01 -9.51 1.77
CA ILE A 173 -13.46 -9.68 3.15
C ILE A 173 -14.98 -9.68 3.31
N ALA A 174 -15.73 -9.10 2.36
CA ALA A 174 -17.19 -9.01 2.42
C ALA A 174 -17.89 -10.39 2.26
N SER A 175 -17.18 -11.43 1.82
CA SER A 175 -17.65 -12.82 1.82
C SER A 175 -16.63 -13.77 2.46
N SER A 176 -16.69 -13.87 3.79
CA SER A 176 -16.13 -14.94 4.64
C SER A 176 -14.62 -15.06 4.93
N HIS A 177 -13.65 -14.44 4.27
CA HIS A 177 -12.22 -14.56 4.67
C HIS A 177 -11.42 -13.24 4.38
N LEU A 178 -10.53 -12.80 5.30
CA LEU A 178 -9.91 -11.43 5.37
C LEU A 178 -8.46 -11.34 4.82
N THR A 179 -8.08 -10.26 4.12
CA THR A 179 -6.68 -9.85 3.78
C THR A 179 -6.45 -8.32 3.80
N ASP A 180 -5.20 -7.87 3.99
CA ASP A 180 -4.77 -6.63 4.69
C ASP A 180 -4.17 -5.46 3.84
N VAL A 181 -3.67 -4.41 4.53
CA VAL A 181 -2.78 -3.32 4.04
C VAL A 181 -1.50 -3.19 4.81
#